data_AF-A0A7V9C0E7-F1
#
_entry.id   AF-A0A7V9C0E7-F1
#
_cell.length_a   1.000
_cell.length_b   1.000
_cell.length_c   1.000
_cell.angle_alpha   90.00
_cell.angle_beta   90.00
_cell.angle_gamma   90.00
#
_symmetry.space_group_name_H-M   'P 1'
#
loop_
_entity.id
_entity.type
_entity.pdbx_description
1 polymer ?
#
loop_
_entity_poly.entity_id
_entity_poly.type
_entity_poly.pdbx_seq_one_letter_code
_entity_poly.pdbx_strand_id
1 'polypeptide(L)'
;MAMTKDLRPIERRVLALREAGLDDAAIARKFRRSPGFVKRVALLAGAPHERAAVTRDDSLTPLERRVLKWREQGARPQDMAWRFRRSPEHIARVEKLARYKLKRAGR
;
A
#
# COMPACT_ATOMS: atom_id res chain seq x y z
N MET A 1 -21.88 13.74 -6.24
CA MET A 1 -20.47 14.20 -6.23
C MET A 1 -19.61 13.38 -5.25
N ALA A 2 -19.45 12.06 -5.49
CA ALA A 2 -18.72 11.15 -4.59
C ALA A 2 -17.38 10.64 -5.17
N MET A 3 -17.11 10.84 -6.47
CA MET A 3 -15.92 10.28 -7.14
C MET A 3 -14.60 11.02 -6.83
N THR A 4 -14.63 12.25 -6.31
CA THR A 4 -13.41 13.07 -6.13
C THR A 4 -12.64 12.76 -4.85
N LYS A 5 -13.28 12.17 -3.84
CA LYS A 5 -12.64 11.86 -2.54
C LYS A 5 -11.60 10.74 -2.64
N ASP A 6 -11.71 9.88 -3.66
CA ASP A 6 -10.84 8.71 -3.80
C ASP A 6 -9.67 8.93 -4.78
N LEU A 7 -9.68 10.04 -5.51
CA LEU A 7 -8.61 10.40 -6.44
C LEU A 7 -7.42 11.03 -5.71
N ARG A 8 -6.21 10.68 -6.14
CA ARG A 8 -4.98 11.33 -5.70
C ARG A 8 -4.96 12.80 -6.17
N PRO A 9 -4.25 13.70 -5.46
CA PRO A 9 -4.19 15.12 -5.85
C PRO A 9 -3.80 15.38 -7.31
N ILE A 10 -2.88 14.57 -7.84
CA ILE A 10 -2.45 14.67 -9.24
C ILE A 10 -3.54 14.26 -10.23
N GLU A 11 -4.31 13.21 -9.94
CA GLU A 11 -5.42 12.74 -10.78
C GLU A 11 -6.52 13.80 -10.83
N ARG A 12 -6.91 14.34 -9.66
CA ARG A 12 -7.88 15.44 -9.58
C ARG A 12 -7.48 16.62 -10.43
N ARG A 13 -6.22 17.04 -10.32
CA ARG A 13 -5.75 18.23 -11.04
C ARG A 13 -5.62 17.99 -12.54
N VAL A 14 -5.20 16.80 -12.97
CA VAL A 14 -5.17 16.42 -14.39
C VAL A 14 -6.58 16.37 -14.99
N LEU A 15 -7.54 15.74 -14.31
CA LEU A 15 -8.92 15.66 -14.78
C LEU A 15 -9.59 17.04 -14.84
N ALA A 16 -9.42 17.87 -13.81
CA ALA A 16 -9.97 19.23 -13.79
C ALA A 16 -9.44 20.11 -14.95
N LEU A 17 -8.17 19.94 -15.34
CA LEU A 17 -7.61 20.68 -16.47
C LEU A 17 -8.13 20.17 -17.82
N ARG A 18 -8.39 18.86 -17.95
CA ARG A 18 -9.07 18.29 -19.13
C ARG A 18 -10.52 18.75 -19.23
N GLU A 19 -11.25 18.77 -18.12
CA GLU A 19 -12.62 19.33 -18.05
C GLU A 19 -12.64 20.81 -18.42
N ALA A 20 -11.60 21.56 -18.07
CA ALA A 20 -11.40 22.94 -18.51
C ALA A 20 -10.94 23.08 -19.98
N GLY A 21 -10.88 21.98 -20.74
CA GLY A 21 -10.58 21.98 -22.18
C GLY A 21 -9.10 22.02 -22.54
N LEU A 22 -8.17 21.85 -21.59
CA LEU A 22 -6.74 21.80 -21.91
C LEU A 22 -6.36 20.44 -22.52
N ASP A 23 -5.50 20.50 -23.53
CA ASP A 23 -4.93 19.31 -24.14
C ASP A 23 -3.84 18.67 -23.27
N ASP A 24 -3.57 17.39 -23.54
CA ASP A 24 -2.60 16.61 -22.77
C ASP A 24 -1.19 17.21 -22.83
N ALA A 25 -0.83 17.91 -23.91
CA ALA A 25 0.48 18.55 -24.06
C ALA A 25 0.62 19.81 -23.19
N ALA A 26 -0.40 20.67 -23.12
CA ALA A 26 -0.40 21.82 -22.21
C ALA A 26 -0.41 21.38 -20.74
N ILE A 27 -1.19 20.35 -20.41
CA ILE A 27 -1.19 19.76 -19.06
C ILE A 27 0.19 19.19 -18.75
N ALA A 28 0.79 18.42 -19.66
CA ALA A 28 2.12 17.84 -19.51
C ALA A 28 3.19 18.90 -19.22
N ARG A 29 3.16 20.03 -19.96
CA ARG A 29 4.05 21.18 -19.70
C ARG A 29 3.87 21.75 -18.30
N LYS A 30 2.63 21.95 -17.82
CA LYS A 30 2.35 22.44 -16.46
C LYS A 30 2.91 21.52 -15.38
N PHE A 31 2.88 20.20 -15.59
CA PHE A 31 3.41 19.22 -14.64
C PHE A 31 4.89 18.86 -14.86
N ARG A 32 5.56 19.44 -15.88
CA ARG A 32 6.91 19.05 -16.33
C ARG A 32 7.03 17.53 -16.57
N ARG A 33 6.02 16.95 -17.23
CA ARG A 33 5.93 15.53 -17.59
C ARG A 33 5.70 15.37 -19.09
N SER A 34 5.65 14.13 -19.56
CA SER A 34 5.30 13.83 -20.95
C SER A 34 3.78 13.77 -21.17
N PRO A 35 3.28 14.02 -22.39
CA PRO A 35 1.86 13.84 -22.71
C PRO A 35 1.37 12.40 -22.43
N GLY A 36 2.23 11.41 -22.66
CA GLY A 36 1.93 10.01 -22.33
C GLY A 36 1.72 9.76 -20.83
N PHE A 37 2.42 10.50 -19.96
CA PHE A 37 2.17 10.46 -18.52
C PHE A 37 0.76 10.96 -18.18
N VAL A 38 0.34 12.07 -18.77
CA VAL A 38 -1.01 12.65 -18.56
C VAL A 38 -2.10 11.70 -19.04
N LYS A 39 -1.93 11.10 -20.22
CA LYS A 39 -2.83 10.07 -20.75
C LYS A 39 -3.00 8.90 -19.80
N ARG A 40 -1.88 8.37 -19.27
CA ARG A 40 -1.91 7.26 -18.30
C ARG A 40 -2.61 7.65 -17.00
N VAL A 41 -2.33 8.84 -16.46
CA VAL A 41 -2.99 9.31 -15.23
C VAL A 41 -4.50 9.42 -15.43
N ALA A 42 -4.96 10.04 -16.52
CA ALA A 42 -6.38 10.18 -16.77
C ALA A 42 -7.08 8.84 -17.06
N LEU A 43 -6.42 7.92 -17.77
CA LEU A 43 -6.91 6.56 -17.97
C LEU A 43 -7.08 5.81 -16.64
N LEU A 44 -6.05 5.84 -15.80
CA LEU A 44 -6.05 5.14 -14.51
C LEU A 44 -7.00 5.79 -13.48
N ALA A 45 -7.22 7.10 -13.57
CA ALA A 45 -8.17 7.79 -12.69
C ALA A 45 -9.63 7.41 -12.97
N GLY A 46 -9.95 6.98 -14.20
CA GLY A 46 -11.27 6.49 -14.58
C GLY A 46 -11.47 4.98 -14.40
N ALA A 47 -10.39 4.23 -14.16
CA ALA A 47 -10.51 2.82 -13.83
C ALA A 47 -11.13 2.67 -12.43
N PRO A 48 -11.98 1.64 -12.19
CA PRO A 48 -12.45 1.33 -10.86
C PRO A 48 -11.22 1.12 -9.96
N HIS A 49 -10.98 2.10 -9.09
CA HIS A 49 -9.93 2.02 -8.11
C HIS A 49 -10.46 1.08 -7.03
N GLU A 50 -10.22 -0.22 -7.20
CA GLU A 50 -10.01 -1.05 -6.03
C GLU A 50 -8.82 -0.41 -5.32
N ARG A 51 -9.09 0.46 -4.34
CA ARG A 51 -8.14 0.66 -3.25
C ARG A 51 -7.79 -0.76 -2.88
N ALA A 52 -6.59 -1.24 -3.19
CA ALA A 52 -6.17 -2.57 -2.84
C ALA A 52 -6.55 -2.70 -1.37
N ALA A 53 -7.59 -3.49 -1.10
CA ALA A 53 -8.18 -3.51 0.23
C ALA A 53 -7.01 -3.94 1.08
N VAL A 54 -6.54 -3.06 1.97
CA VAL A 54 -5.35 -3.31 2.78
C VAL A 54 -5.61 -4.67 3.40
N THR A 55 -4.93 -5.68 2.88
CA THR A 55 -5.25 -7.03 3.30
C THR A 55 -4.83 -7.11 4.76
N ARG A 56 -5.43 -8.02 5.54
CA ARG A 56 -4.97 -8.21 6.92
C ARG A 56 -3.45 -8.40 6.99
N ASP A 57 -2.86 -8.95 5.94
CA ASP A 57 -1.42 -9.18 5.81
C ASP A 57 -0.60 -7.91 5.47
N ASP A 58 -1.20 -6.92 4.79
CA ASP A 58 -0.55 -5.62 4.51
C ASP A 58 -0.36 -4.77 5.77
N SER A 59 -1.09 -5.07 6.85
CA SER A 59 -0.90 -4.42 8.16
C SER A 59 0.39 -4.86 8.88
N LEU A 60 1.04 -5.92 8.39
CA LEU A 60 2.23 -6.51 8.97
C LEU A 60 3.50 -6.15 8.20
N THR A 61 4.55 -5.84 8.96
CA THR A 61 5.90 -5.72 8.42
C THR A 61 6.39 -7.09 7.90
N PRO A 62 7.37 -7.11 6.98
CA PRO A 62 7.93 -8.37 6.47
C PRO A 62 8.49 -9.30 7.57
N LEU A 63 9.03 -8.72 8.65
CA LEU A 63 9.51 -9.48 9.81
C LEU A 63 8.35 -10.17 10.54
N GLU A 64 7.29 -9.43 10.85
CA GLU A 64 6.08 -9.95 11.52
C GLU A 64 5.44 -11.08 10.71
N ARG A 65 5.30 -10.89 9.38
CA ARG A 65 4.80 -11.93 8.47
C ARG A 65 5.64 -13.19 8.52
N ARG A 66 6.97 -13.04 8.47
CA ARG A 66 7.86 -14.19 8.45
C ARG A 66 7.89 -14.95 9.77
N VAL A 67 7.81 -14.24 10.90
CA VAL A 67 7.68 -14.85 12.23
C VAL A 67 6.38 -15.64 12.33
N LEU A 68 5.23 -15.07 11.93
CA LEU A 68 3.96 -15.79 11.96
C LEU A 68 3.93 -17.01 11.05
N LYS A 69 4.44 -16.89 9.81
CA LYS A 69 4.55 -18.03 8.88
C LYS A 69 5.35 -19.19 9.47
N TRP A 70 6.43 -18.89 10.19
CA TRP A 70 7.25 -19.91 10.84
C TRP A 70 6.55 -20.51 12.07
N ARG A 71 5.77 -19.71 12.81
CA ARG A 71 4.92 -20.22 13.90
C ARG A 71 3.84 -21.17 13.40
N GLU A 72 3.21 -20.88 12.25
CA GLU A 72 2.25 -21.78 11.60
C GLU A 72 2.88 -23.12 11.19
N GLN A 73 4.18 -23.10 10.89
CA GLN A 73 4.98 -24.29 10.61
C GLN A 73 5.51 -24.99 11.88
N GLY A 74 5.13 -24.52 13.07
CA GLY A 74 5.49 -25.11 14.36
C GLY A 74 6.83 -24.66 14.95
N ALA A 75 7.58 -23.76 14.29
CA ALA A 75 8.87 -23.28 14.81
C ALA A 75 8.68 -22.49 16.11
N ARG A 76 9.61 -22.62 17.07
CA ARG A 76 9.61 -21.83 18.31
C ARG A 76 10.50 -20.58 18.16
N PRO A 77 10.33 -19.56 19.02
CA PRO A 77 11.20 -18.37 19.03
C PRO A 77 12.69 -18.69 19.11
N GLN A 78 13.07 -19.75 19.83
CA GLN A 78 14.44 -20.24 19.96
C GLN A 78 14.99 -20.73 18.61
N ASP A 79 14.18 -21.43 17.83
CA ASP A 79 14.54 -21.98 16.51
C ASP A 79 14.70 -20.86 15.45
N MET A 80 14.09 -19.70 15.70
CA MET A 80 14.07 -18.54 14.81
C MET A 80 15.17 -17.51 15.11
N ALA A 81 15.55 -17.39 16.38
CA ALA A 81 16.40 -16.32 16.90
C ALA A 81 17.68 -16.11 16.08
N TRP A 82 18.41 -17.20 15.82
CA TRP A 82 19.65 -17.17 15.04
C TRP A 82 19.44 -16.64 13.61
N ARG A 83 18.34 -17.02 12.96
CA ARG A 83 18.06 -16.65 11.57
C ARG A 83 17.74 -15.16 11.41
N PHE A 84 17.12 -14.58 12.41
CA PHE A 84 16.84 -13.15 12.45
C PHE A 84 17.96 -12.32 13.08
N ARG A 85 19.03 -12.96 13.59
CA ARG A 85 20.09 -12.31 14.38
C ARG A 85 19.50 -11.49 15.54
N ARG A 86 18.49 -12.06 16.21
CA ARG A 86 17.77 -11.45 17.35
C ARG A 86 17.66 -12.46 18.48
N SER A 87 17.37 -11.98 19.69
CA SER A 87 17.14 -12.87 20.83
C SER A 87 15.76 -13.55 20.73
N PRO A 88 15.58 -14.75 21.34
CA PRO A 88 14.28 -15.43 21.38
C PRO A 88 13.16 -14.56 21.97
N GLU A 89 13.46 -13.74 22.97
CA GLU A 89 12.49 -12.84 23.63
C GLU A 89 12.04 -11.74 22.67
N HIS A 90 12.96 -11.23 21.83
CA HIS A 90 12.62 -10.28 20.79
C HIS A 90 11.65 -10.89 19.78
N ILE A 91 11.89 -12.14 19.34
CA ILE A 91 11.01 -12.85 18.42
C ILE A 91 9.62 -13.08 19.03
N ALA A 92 9.56 -13.48 20.30
CA ALA A 92 8.28 -13.63 21.01
C ALA A 92 7.49 -12.30 21.11
N ARG A 93 8.20 -11.17 21.31
CA ARG A 93 7.58 -9.84 21.32
C ARG A 93 7.03 -9.45 19.96
N VAL A 94 7.78 -9.74 18.88
CA VAL A 94 7.34 -9.53 17.50
C VAL A 94 6.10 -10.37 17.19
N GLU A 95 6.07 -11.65 17.57
CA GLU A 95 4.90 -12.52 17.42
C GLU A 95 3.67 -11.94 18.12
N LYS A 96 3.81 -11.47 19.37
CA LYS A 96 2.72 -10.86 20.13
C LYS A 96 2.19 -9.58 19.45
N LEU A 97 3.10 -8.73 18.97
CA LEU A 97 2.73 -7.51 18.26
C LEU A 97 2.01 -7.81 16.93
N ALA A 98 2.51 -8.78 16.17
CA ALA A 98 1.91 -9.21 14.90
C ALA A 98 0.48 -9.71 15.11
N ARG A 99 0.24 -10.57 16.11
CA ARG A 99 -1.11 -11.05 16.45
C ARG A 99 -2.04 -9.92 16.88
N TYR A 100 -1.54 -8.96 17.65
CA TYR A 100 -2.32 -7.79 18.03
C TYR A 100 -2.74 -6.97 16.80
N LYS A 101 -1.83 -6.73 15.86
CA LYS A 101 -2.12 -6.02 14.60
C LYS A 101 -3.17 -6.76 13.76
N LEU A 102 -3.04 -8.07 13.60
CA LEU A 102 -4.05 -8.88 12.89
C LEU A 102 -5.43 -8.81 13.55
N LYS A 103 -5.50 -8.88 14.88
CA LYS A 103 -6.77 -8.75 15.62
C LYS A 103 -7.41 -7.38 15.44
N ARG A 104 -6.59 -6.32 15.33
CA ARG A 104 -7.05 -4.94 15.11
C ARG A 104 -7.45 -4.68 13.66
N ALA A 105 -6.72 -5.22 12.70
CA ALA A 105 -7.04 -5.11 11.27
C ALA A 105 -8.25 -5.97 10.85
N GLY A 106 -8.66 -6.91 11.70
CA GLY A 106 -9.85 -7.73 11.48
C GLY A 106 -11.15 -7.19 12.06
N ARG A 107 -11.12 -6.06 12.79
CA ARG A 107 -12.30 -5.27 13.17
C ARG A 107 -12.55 -4.18 12.14
#